data_AF-A0A529L404-F1
#
_entry.id   AF-A0A529L404-F1
#
_cell.length_a   1.000
_cell.length_b   1.000
_cell.length_c   1.000
_cell.angle_alpha   90.00
_cell.angle_beta   90.00
_cell.angle_gamma   90.00
#
_symmetry.space_group_name_H-M   'P 1'
#
loop_
_entity.id
_entity.type
_entity.pdbx_description
1 polymer ?
#
loop_
_entity_poly.entity_id
_entity_poly.type
_entity_poly.pdbx_seq_one_letter_code
_entity_poly.pdbx_strand_id
1 'polypeptide(L)'
;DTRHFWRVSNAEHLAMSEDCGIVNLSHFSMYDVEGPDHVALLEWLCAAKIGGDNNIGKGIYTHFLDQEGMVRADFTVIRMADRCRVIDGADA
;
A
#
# COMPACT_ATOMS: atom_id res chain seq x y z
N ASP A 1 -19.60 29.24 -6.46
CA ASP A 1 -18.53 28.51 -5.75
C ASP A 1 -18.48 27.09 -6.31
N THR A 2 -17.48 26.80 -7.14
CA THR A 2 -17.31 25.54 -7.88
C THR A 2 -16.55 24.47 -7.09
N ARG A 3 -16.29 24.69 -5.81
CA ARG A 3 -15.60 23.74 -4.90
C ARG A 3 -16.42 22.50 -4.55
N HIS A 4 -17.60 22.33 -5.15
CA HIS A 4 -18.57 21.30 -4.78
C HIS A 4 -18.57 20.13 -5.77
N PHE A 5 -17.61 19.23 -5.63
CA PHE A 5 -17.56 17.94 -6.34
C PHE A 5 -18.63 16.94 -5.88
N TRP A 6 -19.42 17.26 -4.85
CA TRP A 6 -20.29 16.30 -4.16
C TRP A 6 -21.27 15.58 -5.07
N ARG A 7 -21.87 16.23 -6.09
CA ARG A 7 -22.82 15.55 -6.98
C ARG A 7 -22.13 14.48 -7.83
N VAL A 8 -20.95 14.81 -8.34
CA VAL A 8 -20.16 13.92 -9.20
C VAL A 8 -19.59 12.77 -8.37
N SER A 9 -18.93 13.07 -7.24
CA SER A 9 -18.41 12.02 -6.34
C SER A 9 -19.53 11.15 -5.74
N ASN A 10 -20.73 11.71 -5.52
CA ASN A 10 -21.90 10.93 -5.12
C ASN A 10 -22.35 9.97 -6.23
N ALA A 11 -22.42 10.44 -7.47
CA ALA A 11 -22.74 9.59 -8.61
C ALA A 11 -21.67 8.52 -8.85
N GLU A 12 -20.39 8.86 -8.73
CA GLU A 12 -19.26 7.94 -8.89
C GLU A 12 -19.30 6.82 -7.85
N HIS A 13 -19.44 7.13 -6.54
CA HIS A 13 -19.48 6.07 -5.54
C HIS A 13 -20.71 5.17 -5.68
N LEU A 14 -21.87 5.74 -6.06
CA LEU A 14 -23.09 4.96 -6.27
C LEU A 14 -22.90 4.00 -7.44
N ALA A 15 -22.37 4.49 -8.57
CA ALA A 15 -22.07 3.65 -9.73
C ALA A 15 -21.03 2.56 -9.41
N MET A 16 -20.00 2.86 -8.64
CA MET A 16 -19.01 1.88 -8.18
C MET A 16 -19.59 0.83 -7.22
N SER A 17 -20.61 1.19 -6.45
CA SER A 17 -21.25 0.28 -5.48
C SER A 17 -22.29 -0.62 -6.15
N GLU A 18 -22.99 -0.10 -7.15
CA GLU A 18 -24.04 -0.81 -7.88
C GLU A 18 -23.50 -1.64 -9.05
N ASP A 19 -22.35 -1.27 -9.62
CA ASP A 19 -21.74 -1.93 -10.79
C ASP A 19 -20.20 -1.99 -10.68
N CYS A 20 -19.46 -1.39 -11.61
CA CYS A 20 -18.00 -1.47 -11.71
C CYS A 20 -17.39 -0.08 -11.96
N GLY A 21 -16.27 0.19 -11.30
CA GLY A 21 -15.50 1.42 -11.49
C GLY A 21 -14.04 1.16 -11.81
N ILE A 22 -13.43 2.12 -12.51
CA ILE A 22 -12.00 2.14 -12.78
C ILE A 22 -11.44 3.42 -12.17
N VAL A 23 -10.48 3.28 -11.27
CA VAL A 23 -9.78 4.39 -10.62
C VAL A 23 -8.33 4.40 -11.07
N ASN A 24 -7.83 5.56 -11.48
CA ASN A 24 -6.42 5.70 -11.82
C ASN A 24 -5.56 5.83 -10.55
N LEU A 25 -4.76 4.82 -10.26
CA LEU A 25 -3.80 4.79 -9.16
C LEU A 25 -2.33 4.92 -9.63
N SER A 26 -2.10 5.35 -10.88
CA SER A 26 -0.75 5.44 -11.45
C SER A 26 0.21 6.40 -10.74
N HIS A 27 -0.31 7.23 -9.84
CA HIS A 27 0.44 8.22 -9.07
C HIS A 27 1.06 7.62 -7.79
N PHE A 28 0.74 6.37 -7.43
CA PHE A 28 1.34 5.72 -6.28
C PHE A 28 2.84 5.48 -6.50
N SER A 29 3.61 5.67 -5.44
CA SER A 29 5.02 5.33 -5.39
C SER A 29 5.14 3.82 -5.21
N MET A 30 5.96 3.19 -6.06
CA MET A 30 6.15 1.74 -6.07
C MET A 30 7.64 1.41 -6.08
N TYR A 31 8.08 0.67 -5.06
CA TYR A 31 9.47 0.30 -4.87
C TYR A 31 9.59 -1.23 -4.78
N ASP A 32 10.43 -1.83 -5.62
CA ASP A 32 10.81 -3.24 -5.47
C ASP A 32 12.05 -3.34 -4.58
N VAL A 33 11.94 -4.12 -3.50
CA VAL A 33 13.01 -4.41 -2.55
C VAL A 33 13.49 -5.83 -2.81
N GLU A 34 14.74 -5.94 -3.27
CA GLU A 34 15.35 -7.17 -3.78
C GLU A 34 16.68 -7.46 -3.06
N GLY A 35 17.25 -8.64 -3.31
CA GLY A 35 18.50 -9.10 -2.70
C GLY A 35 18.27 -10.19 -1.65
N PRO A 36 19.33 -10.83 -1.14
CA PRO A 36 19.21 -12.00 -0.27
C PRO A 36 18.43 -11.75 1.02
N ASP A 37 18.50 -10.51 1.53
CA ASP A 37 17.93 -10.15 2.84
C ASP A 37 16.67 -9.26 2.73
N HIS A 38 16.06 -9.14 1.54
CA HIS A 38 14.88 -8.27 1.33
C HIS A 38 13.75 -8.54 2.32
N VAL A 39 13.48 -9.81 2.65
CA VAL A 39 12.48 -10.19 3.66
C VAL A 39 12.93 -9.80 5.05
N ALA A 40 14.18 -10.08 5.42
CA ALA A 40 14.68 -9.79 6.76
C ALA A 40 14.68 -8.28 7.04
N LEU A 41 15.04 -7.47 6.05
CA LEU A 41 14.98 -6.00 6.13
C LEU A 41 13.55 -5.52 6.38
N LEU A 42 12.59 -5.94 5.56
CA LEU A 42 11.20 -5.49 5.69
C LEU A 42 10.50 -6.07 6.92
N GLU A 43 10.86 -7.28 7.34
CA GLU A 43 10.40 -7.88 8.59
C GLU A 43 10.84 -7.07 9.82
N TRP A 44 12.02 -6.45 9.76
CA TRP A 44 12.51 -5.57 10.82
C TRP A 44 11.88 -4.17 10.76
N LEU A 45 11.73 -3.61 9.56
CA LEU A 45 11.19 -2.25 9.38
C LEU A 45 9.67 -2.16 9.60
N CYS A 46 8.91 -3.16 9.16
CA CYS A 46 7.46 -3.12 9.15
C CYS A 46 6.87 -3.56 10.49
N ALA A 47 5.82 -2.86 10.94
CA ALA A 47 5.09 -3.23 12.15
C ALA A 47 4.31 -4.56 12.03
N ALA A 48 3.96 -4.97 10.80
CA ALA A 48 3.26 -6.22 10.52
C ALA A 48 4.24 -7.31 10.06
N LYS A 49 3.88 -8.57 10.31
CA LYS A 49 4.65 -9.74 9.86
C LYS A 49 4.73 -9.78 8.33
N ILE A 50 5.95 -9.72 7.77
CA ILE A 50 6.20 -9.76 6.32
C ILE A 50 6.65 -11.15 5.85
N GLY A 51 7.58 -11.77 6.57
CA GLY A 51 8.16 -13.07 6.26
C GLY A 51 7.19 -14.23 6.47
N GLY A 52 7.65 -15.42 6.09
CA GLY A 52 6.87 -16.66 6.10
C GLY A 52 6.32 -17.02 4.72
N ASP A 53 6.39 -18.31 4.37
CA ASP A 53 6.00 -18.79 3.03
C ASP A 53 4.51 -18.61 2.76
N ASN A 54 3.69 -18.61 3.82
CA ASN A 54 2.25 -18.36 3.74
C ASN A 54 1.91 -16.92 3.35
N ASN A 55 2.87 -16.00 3.37
CA ASN A 55 2.68 -14.60 2.96
C ASN A 55 3.03 -14.36 1.49
N ILE A 56 3.69 -15.30 0.82
CA ILE A 56 3.98 -15.19 -0.61
C ILE A 56 2.66 -15.08 -1.40
N GLY A 57 2.59 -14.07 -2.27
CA GLY A 57 1.42 -13.69 -3.06
C GLY A 57 0.42 -12.77 -2.34
N LYS A 58 0.65 -12.37 -1.09
CA LYS A 58 -0.27 -11.53 -0.31
C LYS A 58 0.14 -10.06 -0.30
N GLY A 59 -0.86 -9.18 -0.25
CA GLY A 59 -0.71 -7.79 0.14
C GLY A 59 -0.89 -7.63 1.65
N ILE A 60 0.07 -6.96 2.29
CA ILE A 60 0.14 -6.77 3.73
C ILE A 60 0.16 -5.27 3.98
N TYR A 61 -0.91 -4.74 4.56
CA TYR A 61 -0.96 -3.35 5.01
C TYR A 61 -0.16 -3.19 6.30
N THR A 62 0.75 -2.24 6.34
CA THR A 62 1.71 -2.07 7.43
C THR A 62 2.19 -0.63 7.58
N HIS A 63 3.07 -0.42 8.54
CA HIS A 63 3.60 0.90 8.88
C HIS A 63 5.11 0.82 9.11
N PHE A 64 5.80 1.92 8.81
CA PHE A 64 7.10 2.22 9.40
C PHE A 64 6.88 3.06 10.65
N LEU A 65 7.53 2.67 11.74
CA LEU A 65 7.49 3.38 13.01
C LEU A 65 8.87 3.96 13.30
N ASP A 66 8.93 5.10 13.97
CA ASP A 66 10.17 5.57 14.58
C ASP A 66 10.42 4.92 15.94
N GLN A 67 11.52 5.32 16.59
CA GLN A 67 11.95 4.75 17.86
C GLN A 67 11.00 5.05 19.03
N GLU A 68 10.14 6.06 18.88
CA GLU A 68 9.10 6.42 19.86
C GLU A 68 7.77 5.70 19.58
N GLY A 69 7.71 4.93 18.49
CA GLY A 69 6.52 4.19 18.06
C GLY A 69 5.55 5.03 17.23
N MET A 70 5.97 6.22 16.75
CA MET A 70 5.13 7.09 15.94
C MET A 70 5.16 6.66 14.47
N VAL A 71 4.00 6.76 13.80
CA VAL A 71 3.86 6.39 12.38
C VAL A 71 4.62 7.38 11.50
N ARG A 72 5.51 6.83 10.67
CA ARG A 72 6.28 7.58 9.67
C ARG A 72 5.72 7.40 8.26
N ALA A 73 5.15 6.23 7.99
CA ALA A 73 4.48 5.90 6.75
C ALA A 73 3.51 4.74 6.98
N ASP A 74 2.40 4.72 6.23
CA ASP A 74 1.49 3.59 6.09
C ASP A 74 1.44 3.18 4.62
N PHE A 75 1.61 1.90 4.34
CA PHE A 75 1.74 1.42 2.97
C PHE A 75 1.40 -0.06 2.88
N THR A 76 1.35 -0.56 1.64
CA THR A 76 1.14 -1.98 1.38
C THR A 76 2.42 -2.63 0.88
N VAL A 77 2.79 -3.76 1.49
CA VAL A 77 3.82 -4.67 0.98
C VAL A 77 3.15 -5.82 0.24
N ILE A 78 3.44 -5.98 -1.05
CA ILE A 78 3.14 -7.21 -1.78
C ILE A 78 4.34 -8.15 -1.62
N ARG A 79 4.16 -9.22 -0.84
CA ARG A 79 5.20 -10.24 -0.67
C ARG A 79 5.20 -11.15 -1.89
N MET A 80 6.23 -11.08 -2.73
CA MET A 80 6.41 -11.99 -3.87
C MET A 80 7.36 -13.14 -3.48
N ALA A 81 7.71 -14.04 -4.40
CA ALA A 81 8.60 -15.15 -4.07
C ALA A 81 10.07 -14.69 -3.93
N ASP A 82 10.49 -13.81 -4.82
CA ASP A 82 11.88 -13.36 -5.01
C ASP A 82 12.16 -11.93 -4.54
N ARG A 83 11.10 -11.16 -4.26
CA ARG A 83 11.18 -9.76 -3.82
C ARG A 83 9.99 -9.37 -2.95
N CYS A 84 10.02 -8.13 -2.48
CA CYS A 84 8.86 -7.47 -1.90
C CYS A 84 8.60 -6.16 -2.66
N ARG A 85 7.34 -5.88 -3.00
CA ARG A 85 6.96 -4.59 -3.57
C ARG A 85 6.28 -3.73 -2.51
N VAL A 86 6.85 -2.57 -2.24
CA VAL A 86 6.25 -1.52 -1.40
C VAL A 86 5.41 -0.62 -2.30
N ILE A 87 4.19 -0.32 -1.87
CA ILE A 87 3.24 0.57 -2.56
C ILE A 87 2.74 1.60 -1.56
N ASP A 88 3.07 2.87 -1.81
CA ASP A 88 2.77 4.00 -0.93
C ASP A 88 2.17 5.18 -1.74
N GLY A 89 1.64 6.19 -1.05
CA GLY A 89 1.11 7.41 -1.63
C GLY A 89 2.15 8.19 -2.45
N ALA A 90 1.68 9.13 -3.26
CA ALA A 90 2.51 9.87 -4.23
C ALA A 90 3.57 10.79 -3.61
N ASP A 91 3.45 11.11 -2.32
CA ASP A 91 4.36 12.01 -1.58
C ASP A 91 5.25 11.24 -0.58
N ALA A 92 5.47 9.95 -0.88
CA ALA A 92 6.26 9.02 -0.08
C ALA A 92 7.78 9.16 -0.29
#